data_AF-A0A183DNH6-F1
#
_entry.id   AF-A0A183DNH6-F1
#
_cell.length_a   1.000
_cell.length_b   1.000
_cell.length_c   1.000
_cell.angle_alpha   90.00
_cell.angle_beta   90.00
_cell.angle_gamma   90.00
#
_symmetry.space_group_name_H-M   'P 1'
#
loop_
_entity.id
_entity.type
_entity.pdbx_description
1 polymer ?
#
loop_
_entity_poly.entity_id
_entity_poly.type
_entity_poly.pdbx_seq_one_letter_code
_entity_poly.pdbx_strand_id
1 'polypeptide(L)'
;MALSVVAPFYQNGLYVNAVCKQLVASQHRFQAPPQIIIVSYHGIPLSYQTKGDPYGFQCKHTTALIRKNLALPVCNLLTTFQSRFGRQEWLKPYTEDTVIQLAK
;
A
#
# COMPACT_ATOMS: atom_id res chain seq x y z
N MET A 1 23.74 -9.22 -28.32
CA MET A 1 22.37 -8.97 -27.83
C MET A 1 22.50 -8.46 -26.39
N ALA A 2 22.04 -7.24 -26.11
CA ALA A 2 22.12 -6.66 -24.77
C ALA A 2 20.74 -6.73 -24.10
N LEU A 3 20.67 -7.27 -22.89
CA LEU A 3 19.47 -7.30 -22.05
C LEU A 3 19.49 -6.11 -21.08
N SER A 4 18.36 -5.45 -20.92
CA SER A 4 18.18 -4.39 -19.92
C SER A 4 16.89 -4.62 -19.16
N VAL A 5 16.93 -4.39 -17.85
CA VAL A 5 15.78 -4.55 -16.94
C VAL A 5 15.52 -3.22 -16.26
N VAL A 6 14.25 -2.85 -16.17
CA VAL A 6 13.85 -1.64 -15.44
C VAL A 6 13.94 -1.91 -13.94
N ALA A 7 14.68 -1.07 -13.23
CA ALA A 7 14.80 -1.14 -11.78
C ALA A 7 13.45 -0.89 -11.08
N PRO A 8 13.27 -1.31 -9.82
CA PRO A 8 12.07 -1.01 -9.04
C PRO A 8 11.75 0.49 -9.03
N PHE A 9 10.52 0.85 -9.36
CA PHE A 9 10.08 2.24 -9.56
C PHE A 9 9.07 2.71 -8.50
N TYR A 10 9.03 2.06 -7.34
CA TYR A 10 8.09 2.34 -6.25
C TYR A 10 8.13 3.80 -5.74
N GLN A 11 9.26 4.49 -5.92
CA GLN A 11 9.46 5.91 -5.58
C GLN A 11 9.36 6.87 -6.78
N ASN A 12 9.02 6.36 -7.97
CA ASN A 12 8.92 7.19 -9.16
C ASN A 12 7.79 8.23 -9.01
N GLY A 13 8.13 9.51 -9.16
CA GLY A 13 7.18 10.60 -8.95
C GLY A 13 5.97 10.57 -9.88
N LEU A 14 6.13 10.12 -11.14
CA LEU A 14 5.01 9.99 -12.07
C LEU A 14 4.03 8.90 -11.62
N TYR A 15 4.56 7.76 -11.17
CA TYR A 15 3.76 6.67 -10.62
C TYR A 15 2.98 7.13 -9.38
N VAL A 16 3.66 7.72 -8.39
CA VAL A 16 3.02 8.20 -7.16
C VAL A 16 1.96 9.26 -7.49
N ASN A 17 2.26 10.21 -8.37
CA ASN A 17 1.32 11.25 -8.77
C ASN A 17 0.08 10.69 -9.48
N ALA A 18 0.24 9.66 -10.32
CA ALA A 18 -0.88 9.01 -10.97
C ALA A 18 -1.82 8.35 -9.95
N VAL A 19 -1.26 7.64 -8.96
CA VAL A 19 -2.04 7.04 -7.87
C VAL A 19 -2.75 8.11 -7.04
N CYS A 20 -2.06 9.20 -6.67
CA CYS A 20 -2.66 10.31 -5.94
C CYS A 20 -3.85 10.94 -6.70
N LYS A 21 -3.70 11.17 -8.01
CA LYS A 21 -4.77 11.70 -8.86
C LYS A 21 -6.00 10.78 -8.86
N GLN A 22 -5.78 9.47 -8.98
CA GLN A 22 -6.87 8.49 -8.94
C GLN A 22 -7.57 8.48 -7.58
N LEU A 23 -6.82 8.57 -6.48
CA LEU A 23 -7.37 8.65 -5.13
C LEU A 23 -8.27 9.88 -4.97
N VAL A 24 -7.79 11.07 -5.32
CA VAL A 24 -8.59 12.31 -5.27
C VAL A 24 -9.84 12.19 -6.13
N ALA A 25 -9.71 11.70 -7.37
CA ALA A 25 -10.86 11.51 -8.25
C ALA A 25 -11.91 10.54 -7.67
N SER A 26 -11.47 9.49 -6.98
CA SER A 26 -12.38 8.51 -6.38
C SER A 26 -13.12 9.03 -5.15
N GLN A 27 -12.61 10.05 -4.46
CA GLN A 27 -13.26 10.64 -3.29
C GLN A 27 -14.61 11.28 -3.62
N HIS A 28 -14.79 11.81 -4.84
CA HIS A 28 -16.06 12.38 -5.28
C HIS A 28 -17.23 11.38 -5.33
N ARG A 29 -16.95 10.09 -5.21
CA ARG A 29 -17.98 9.04 -5.16
C ARG A 29 -18.64 8.91 -3.78
N PHE A 30 -18.08 9.55 -2.75
CA PHE A 30 -18.57 9.48 -1.39
C PHE A 30 -19.23 10.81 -0.99
N GLN A 31 -20.32 10.72 -0.22
CA GLN A 31 -21.04 11.91 0.26
C GLN A 31 -20.22 12.73 1.28
N ALA A 32 -19.27 12.09 1.94
CA ALA A 32 -18.34 12.68 2.89
C ALA A 32 -16.92 12.13 2.67
N PRO A 33 -15.86 12.88 3.02
CA PRO A 33 -14.50 12.40 2.88
C PRO A 33 -14.26 11.15 3.75
N PRO A 34 -13.56 10.13 3.24
CA PRO A 34 -13.26 8.93 4.02
C PRO A 34 -12.32 9.27 5.18
N GLN A 35 -12.62 8.73 6.36
CA GLN A 35 -11.77 8.90 7.54
C GLN A 35 -10.47 8.09 7.44
N ILE A 36 -10.53 6.93 6.77
CA ILE A 36 -9.42 6.00 6.60
C ILE A 36 -9.36 5.54 5.14
N ILE A 37 -8.17 5.55 4.55
CA ILE A 37 -7.87 4.93 3.26
C ILE A 37 -6.93 3.75 3.51
N ILE A 38 -7.35 2.56 3.07
CA ILE A 38 -6.53 1.35 3.16
C ILE A 38 -5.82 1.14 1.82
N VAL A 39 -4.49 1.18 1.85
CA VAL A 39 -3.63 0.80 0.74
C VAL A 39 -3.26 -0.68 0.91
N SER A 40 -3.97 -1.55 0.18
CA SER A 40 -3.82 -2.99 0.28
C SER A 40 -2.87 -3.54 -0.79
N TYR A 41 -1.75 -4.11 -0.35
CA TYR A 41 -0.76 -4.78 -1.20
C TYR A 41 -0.92 -6.29 -1.12
N HIS A 42 -0.48 -7.03 -2.14
CA HIS A 42 -0.44 -8.49 -2.03
C HIS A 42 0.54 -8.91 -0.92
N GLY A 43 0.16 -9.84 -0.06
CA GLY A 43 1.04 -10.33 0.99
C GLY A 43 2.17 -11.19 0.43
N ILE A 44 3.24 -11.31 1.21
CA ILE A 44 4.25 -12.36 1.04
C ILE A 44 4.54 -13.00 2.41
N PRO A 45 5.06 -14.23 2.45
CA PRO A 45 5.53 -14.83 3.69
C PRO A 45 6.54 -13.90 4.40
N LEU A 46 6.42 -13.77 5.71
CA LEU A 46 7.33 -12.95 6.52
C LEU A 46 8.79 -13.42 6.37
N SER A 47 8.97 -14.72 6.15
CA SER A 47 10.28 -15.35 5.93
C SER A 47 11.03 -14.78 4.71
N TYR A 48 10.34 -14.18 3.73
CA TYR A 48 11.00 -13.57 2.57
C TYR A 48 11.64 -12.25 2.97
N GLN A 49 10.91 -11.42 3.72
CA GLN A 49 11.44 -10.17 4.22
C GLN A 49 12.59 -10.39 5.22
N THR A 50 12.49 -11.40 6.11
CA THR A 50 13.59 -11.70 7.03
C THR A 50 14.84 -12.22 6.32
N LYS A 51 14.69 -12.78 5.11
CA LYS A 51 15.80 -13.17 4.22
C LYS A 51 16.31 -12.02 3.34
N GLY A 52 15.77 -10.81 3.49
CA GLY A 52 16.25 -9.62 2.81
C GLY A 52 15.41 -9.15 1.62
N ASP A 53 14.23 -9.74 1.39
CA ASP A 53 13.32 -9.24 0.35
C ASP A 53 12.87 -7.80 0.67
N PRO A 54 13.10 -6.83 -0.24
CA PRO A 54 12.80 -5.42 0.02
C PRO A 54 11.31 -5.06 -0.14
N TYR A 55 10.48 -5.97 -0.65
CA TYR A 55 9.10 -5.70 -1.04
C TYR A 55 8.27 -4.99 0.04
N GLY A 56 8.29 -5.51 1.27
CA GLY A 56 7.51 -4.93 2.37
C GLY A 56 7.93 -3.49 2.70
N PHE A 57 9.22 -3.18 2.59
CA PHE A 57 9.74 -1.82 2.77
C PHE A 57 9.35 -0.90 1.61
N GLN A 58 9.43 -1.38 0.37
CA GLN A 58 9.05 -0.64 -0.83
C GLN A 58 7.54 -0.29 -0.83
N CYS A 59 6.68 -1.22 -0.40
CA CYS A 59 5.24 -0.98 -0.23
C CYS A 59 4.97 0.13 0.78
N LYS A 60 5.58 0.04 1.98
CA LYS A 60 5.45 1.06 3.03
C LYS A 60 5.98 2.42 2.56
N HIS A 61 7.08 2.44 1.82
CA HIS A 61 7.65 3.67 1.27
C HIS A 61 6.72 4.30 0.24
N THR A 62 6.14 3.51 -0.66
CA THR A 62 5.13 3.98 -1.63
C THR A 62 3.95 4.64 -0.92
N THR A 63 3.39 3.98 0.10
CA THR A 63 2.30 4.56 0.90
C THR A 63 2.70 5.86 1.59
N ALA A 64 3.94 5.94 2.12
CA ALA A 64 4.44 7.16 2.74
C ALA A 64 4.56 8.33 1.75
N LEU A 65 5.01 8.05 0.51
CA LEU A 65 5.07 9.04 -0.56
C LEU A 65 3.67 9.50 -0.99
N ILE A 66 2.72 8.57 -1.14
CA ILE A 66 1.31 8.89 -1.44
C ILE A 66 0.73 9.81 -0.36
N ARG A 67 0.92 9.46 0.92
CA ARG A 67 0.47 10.27 2.05
C ARG A 67 1.06 11.67 2.03
N LYS A 68 2.37 11.79 1.74
CA LYS A 68 3.06 13.08 1.64
C LYS A 68 2.50 13.93 0.50
N ASN A 69 2.28 13.34 -0.68
CA ASN A 69 1.81 14.06 -1.87
C ASN A 69 0.33 14.48 -1.80
N LEU A 70 -0.51 13.72 -1.09
CA LEU A 70 -1.92 14.08 -0.93
C LEU A 70 -2.16 15.19 0.11
N ALA A 71 -1.15 15.54 0.92
CA ALA A 71 -1.23 16.54 1.99
C ALA A 71 -2.48 16.38 2.89
N LEU A 72 -2.95 15.14 3.10
CA LEU A 72 -4.19 14.83 3.82
C LEU A 72 -4.01 15.11 5.32
N PRO A 73 -4.68 16.13 5.90
CA PRO A 73 -4.58 16.40 7.33
C PRO A 73 -5.52 15.51 8.15
N VAL A 74 -6.51 14.87 7.52
CA VAL A 74 -7.67 14.25 8.20
C VAL A 74 -7.84 12.77 7.87
N CYS A 75 -7.28 12.28 6.75
CA CYS A 75 -7.47 10.89 6.34
C CYS A 75 -6.26 10.03 6.73
N ASN A 76 -6.49 9.02 7.57
CA ASN A 76 -5.47 8.05 7.93
C ASN A 76 -5.22 7.07 6.78
N LEU A 77 -4.03 7.13 6.16
CA LEU A 77 -3.59 6.10 5.22
C LEU A 77 -2.94 4.93 5.97
N LEU A 78 -3.50 3.73 5.80
CA LEU A 78 -2.98 2.49 6.35
C LEU A 78 -2.41 1.60 5.25
N THR A 79 -1.22 1.05 5.47
CA THR A 79 -0.68 -0.02 4.63
C THR A 79 -1.12 -1.36 5.18
N THR A 80 -1.76 -2.19 4.36
CA THR A 80 -2.15 -3.56 4.73
C THR A 80 -1.71 -4.55 3.66
N PHE A 81 -1.71 -5.84 4.00
CA PHE A 81 -1.35 -6.93 3.12
C PHE A 81 -2.53 -7.91 2.98
N GLN A 82 -2.88 -8.33 1.77
CA GLN A 82 -4.01 -9.22 1.46
C GLN A 82 -3.56 -10.56 0.88
N SER A 83 -4.52 -11.45 0.62
CA SER A 83 -4.28 -12.72 -0.08
C SER A 83 -3.29 -13.67 0.62
N ARG A 84 -3.32 -13.74 1.95
CA ARG A 84 -2.56 -14.74 2.72
C ARG A 84 -3.05 -16.16 2.42
N PHE A 85 -2.13 -17.11 2.29
CA PHE A 85 -2.44 -18.53 2.07
C PHE A 85 -1.55 -19.45 2.92
N GLY A 86 -2.12 -20.58 3.36
CA GLY A 86 -1.43 -21.55 4.19
C GLY A 86 -1.21 -21.10 5.64
N ARG A 87 -0.39 -21.85 6.38
CA ARG A 87 -0.23 -21.71 7.85
C ARG A 87 0.99 -20.88 8.27
N GLN A 88 1.81 -20.45 7.33
CA GLN A 88 3.00 -19.64 7.64
C GLN A 88 2.60 -18.23 8.08
N GLU A 89 3.52 -17.50 8.71
CA GLU A 89 3.31 -16.09 9.01
C GLU A 89 3.60 -15.24 7.76
N TRP A 90 2.73 -14.25 7.51
CA TRP A 90 2.81 -13.33 6.36
C TRP A 90 3.03 -11.90 6.86
N LEU A 91 3.38 -11.00 5.94
CA LEU A 91 3.48 -9.57 6.26
C LEU A 91 2.16 -9.03 6.83
N LYS A 92 2.29 -8.27 7.92
CA LYS A 92 1.19 -7.62 8.66
C LYS A 92 1.26 -6.09 8.47
N PRO A 93 0.15 -5.37 8.67
CA PRO A 93 -1.18 -5.85 9.11
C PRO A 93 -1.98 -6.53 7.98
N TYR A 94 -2.83 -7.49 8.34
CA TYR A 94 -3.68 -8.20 7.38
C TYR A 94 -4.89 -7.37 7.00
N THR A 95 -5.20 -7.27 5.70
CA THR A 95 -6.27 -6.41 5.18
C THR A 95 -7.63 -6.82 5.76
N GLU A 96 -7.95 -8.11 5.75
CA GLU A 96 -9.19 -8.67 6.31
C GLU A 96 -9.36 -8.28 7.79
N ASP A 97 -8.38 -8.62 8.62
CA ASP A 97 -8.41 -8.34 10.06
C ASP A 97 -8.51 -6.83 10.35
N THR A 98 -7.83 -6.00 9.54
CA THR A 98 -7.89 -4.53 9.65
C THR A 98 -9.28 -4.01 9.32
N VAL A 99 -9.90 -4.47 8.22
CA VAL A 99 -11.25 -4.06 7.85
C VAL A 99 -12.27 -4.47 8.91
N ILE A 100 -12.18 -5.69 9.44
CA ILE A 100 -13.05 -6.17 10.53
C ILE A 100 -12.89 -5.29 11.78
N GLN A 101 -11.67 -4.89 12.12
CA GLN A 101 -11.42 -4.02 13.26
C GLN A 101 -11.99 -2.61 13.07
N LEU A 102 -11.92 -2.05 11.85
CA LEU A 102 -12.42 -0.72 11.54
C LEU A 102 -13.93 -0.64 11.37
N ALA A 103 -14.59 -1.78 11.16
CA ALA A 103 -16.05 -1.86 11.05
C ALA A 103 -16.78 -1.96 12.40
N LYS A 104 -16.03 -2.04 13.51
CA LYS A 104 -16.55 -2.03 14.88
C LYS A 104 -16.70 -0.61 15.39
#